data_AF-A0A7X9AZG5-F1
#
_entry.id   AF-A0A7X9AZG5-F1
#
_cell.length_a   1.000
_cell.length_b   1.000
_cell.length_c   1.000
_cell.angle_alpha   90.00
_cell.angle_beta   90.00
_cell.angle_gamma   90.00
#
_symmetry.space_group_name_H-M   'P 1'
#
loop_
_entity.id
_entity.type
_entity.pdbx_description
1 polymer ?
#
loop_
_entity_poly.entity_id
_entity_poly.type
_entity_poly.pdbx_seq_one_letter_code
_entity_poly.pdbx_strand_id
1 'polypeptide(L)'
;MFLRKTCLYELSSRLIGKMFDEGFLPGRDYKVLTVDMVKFMDGSFMQLDSIMRNNTMLAHKLLSEMLKAITQQPQQCNDYRIAMDYIKGQSLNHSNGTWTNHCIQP
;
A
#
# COMPACT_ATOMS: atom_id res chain seq x y z
N MET A 1 10.97 18.36 -2.37
CA MET A 1 9.51 18.28 -2.16
C MET A 1 9.15 16.84 -1.75
N PHE A 2 9.36 16.47 -0.48
CA PHE A 2 9.19 15.08 0.03
C PHE A 2 8.04 14.93 1.06
N LEU A 3 7.29 16.00 1.34
CA LEU A 3 6.35 16.07 2.46
C LEU A 3 4.98 15.39 2.26
N ARG A 4 4.64 14.94 1.04
CA ARG A 4 3.31 14.34 0.77
C ARG A 4 3.22 12.83 1.01
N LYS A 5 4.34 12.09 0.95
CA LYS A 5 4.31 10.63 1.13
C LYS A 5 4.16 10.22 2.59
N THR A 6 4.80 10.94 3.52
CA THR A 6 4.75 10.66 4.96
C THR A 6 3.37 10.91 5.56
N CYS A 7 2.73 12.03 5.21
CA CYS A 7 1.44 12.41 5.81
C CYS A 7 0.31 11.43 5.43
N LEU A 8 0.27 10.95 4.18
CA LEU A 8 -0.73 9.98 3.74
C LEU A 8 -0.50 8.59 4.35
N TYR A 9 0.75 8.12 4.40
CA TYR A 9 1.09 6.84 5.02
C TYR A 9 0.70 6.83 6.51
N GLU A 10 0.99 7.94 7.20
CA GLU A 10 0.69 8.10 8.62
C GLU A 10 -0.81 8.24 8.89
N LEU A 11 -1.58 8.87 8.01
CA LEU A 11 -3.04 8.93 8.12
C LEU A 11 -3.69 7.56 7.94
N SER A 12 -3.26 6.79 6.94
CA SER A 12 -3.79 5.43 6.71
C SER A 12 -3.43 4.47 7.83
N SER A 13 -2.19 4.53 8.34
CA SER A 13 -1.77 3.66 9.43
C SER A 13 -2.42 4.04 10.75
N ARG A 14 -2.60 5.34 11.04
CA ARG A 14 -3.32 5.81 12.23
C ARG A 14 -4.81 5.48 12.18
N LEU A 15 -5.47 5.59 11.03
CA LEU A 15 -6.88 5.23 10.89
C LEU A 15 -7.07 3.73 11.08
N ILE A 16 -6.31 2.89 10.35
CA ILE A 16 -6.41 1.43 10.44
C ILE A 16 -6.03 0.97 11.86
N GLY A 17 -4.98 1.54 12.44
CA GLY A 17 -4.56 1.27 13.82
C GLY A 17 -5.64 1.62 14.83
N LYS A 18 -6.22 2.82 14.75
CA LYS A 18 -7.32 3.24 15.64
C LYS A 18 -8.55 2.35 15.52
N MET A 19 -8.95 2.00 14.29
CA MET A 19 -10.07 1.08 14.07
C MET A 19 -9.80 -0.29 14.70
N PHE A 20 -8.56 -0.77 14.58
CA PHE A 20 -8.14 -2.03 15.21
C PHE A 20 -8.15 -1.94 16.74
N ASP A 21 -7.66 -0.85 17.33
CA ASP A 21 -7.70 -0.60 18.78
C ASP A 21 -9.14 -0.56 19.32
N GLU A 22 -10.09 -0.06 18.52
CA GLU A 22 -11.52 -0.06 18.83
C GLU A 22 -12.20 -1.41 18.52
N GLY A 23 -11.46 -2.41 18.05
CA GLY A 23 -11.95 -3.78 17.81
C GLY A 23 -12.54 -4.03 16.42
N PHE A 24 -12.46 -3.06 15.50
CA PHE A 24 -12.92 -3.17 14.13
C PHE A 24 -11.83 -3.74 13.20
N LEU A 25 -12.18 -4.76 12.43
CA LEU A 25 -11.27 -5.49 11.56
C LEU A 25 -11.54 -5.20 10.07
N PRO A 26 -10.49 -4.89 9.26
CA PRO A 26 -10.58 -4.86 7.82
C PRO A 26 -11.14 -6.16 7.22
N GLY A 27 -12.02 -6.05 6.21
CA GLY A 27 -12.67 -7.18 5.55
C GLY A 27 -13.86 -7.78 6.32
N ARG A 28 -13.92 -7.58 7.66
CA ARG A 28 -15.06 -7.97 8.49
C ARG A 28 -16.02 -6.80 8.70
N ASP A 29 -15.51 -5.72 9.27
CA ASP A 29 -16.32 -4.60 9.74
C ASP A 29 -16.29 -3.42 8.76
N TYR A 30 -15.19 -3.28 8.02
CA TYR A 30 -15.05 -2.26 6.97
C TYR A 30 -14.16 -2.76 5.83
N LYS A 31 -14.37 -2.21 4.63
CA LYS A 31 -13.55 -2.52 3.45
C LYS A 31 -12.45 -1.48 3.31
N VAL A 32 -11.23 -1.92 3.02
CA VAL A 32 -10.10 -1.03 2.76
C VAL A 32 -9.23 -1.56 1.62
N LEU A 33 -8.82 -0.65 0.75
CA LEU A 33 -7.83 -0.86 -0.30
C LEU A 33 -6.70 0.14 -0.06
N THR A 34 -5.49 -0.35 0.13
CA THR A 34 -4.32 0.50 0.38
C THR A 34 -3.52 0.75 -0.90
N VAL A 35 -2.77 1.85 -0.93
CA VAL A 35 -1.76 2.09 -1.96
C VAL A 35 -0.39 1.90 -1.31
N ASP A 36 0.40 1.01 -1.90
CA ASP A 36 1.57 0.36 -1.30
C ASP A 36 1.25 -0.52 -0.08
N MET A 37 2.22 -1.35 0.29
CA MET A 37 2.09 -2.27 1.42
C MET A 37 2.15 -1.50 2.73
N VAL A 38 1.04 -1.50 3.47
CA VAL A 38 0.95 -0.91 4.81
C VAL A 38 1.18 -2.02 5.84
N LYS A 39 2.28 -1.92 6.60
CA LYS A 39 2.50 -2.76 7.79
C LYS A 39 1.93 -2.01 8.99
N PHE A 40 0.87 -2.53 9.61
CA PHE A 40 0.26 -1.93 10.80
C PHE A 40 0.64 -2.66 12.10
N MET A 41 1.09 -3.91 12.03
CA MET A 41 1.67 -4.64 13.16
C MET A 41 2.85 -5.51 12.71
N ASP A 42 3.96 -5.39 13.43
CA ASP A 42 5.10 -6.29 13.27
C ASP A 42 4.68 -7.72 13.64
N GLY A 43 4.92 -8.67 12.74
CA GLY A 43 4.55 -10.08 12.92
C GLY A 43 3.10 -10.44 12.58
N SER A 44 2.26 -9.48 12.15
CA SER A 44 0.91 -9.82 11.68
C SER A 44 0.93 -10.46 10.28
N PHE A 45 0.18 -11.55 10.13
CA PHE A 45 -0.05 -12.21 8.83
C PHE A 45 -1.20 -11.57 8.04
N MET A 46 -1.80 -10.50 8.54
CA MET A 46 -2.98 -9.89 7.93
C MET A 46 -2.58 -9.07 6.72
N GLN A 47 -2.77 -9.64 5.54
CA GLN A 47 -2.51 -8.99 4.26
C GLN A 47 -3.73 -8.20 3.79
N LEU A 48 -3.59 -6.87 3.72
CA LEU A 48 -4.59 -5.98 3.12
C LEU A 48 -4.49 -6.02 1.59
N ASP A 49 -5.64 -5.91 0.95
CA ASP A 49 -5.73 -5.63 -0.48
C ASP A 49 -5.01 -4.31 -0.79
N SER A 50 -4.07 -4.37 -1.73
CA SER A 50 -3.16 -3.26 -2.00
C SER A 50 -2.96 -3.05 -3.49
N ILE A 51 -2.90 -1.80 -3.94
CA ILE A 51 -2.34 -1.42 -5.23
C ILE A 51 -0.88 -1.03 -5.00
N MET A 52 0.05 -1.81 -5.54
CA MET A 52 1.48 -1.63 -5.35
C MET A 52 2.15 -0.95 -6.54
N ARG A 53 3.01 0.01 -6.24
CA ARG A 53 3.93 0.59 -7.21
C ARG A 53 5.12 -0.33 -7.41
N ASN A 54 5.51 -0.56 -8.67
CA ASN A 54 6.76 -1.24 -8.96
C ASN A 54 7.96 -0.29 -8.72
N ASN A 55 8.39 -0.23 -7.46
CA ASN A 55 9.48 0.64 -7.03
C ASN A 55 10.81 0.32 -7.72
N THR A 56 11.06 -0.94 -8.07
CA THR A 56 12.26 -1.36 -8.82
C THR A 56 12.26 -0.75 -10.21
N MET A 57 11.15 -0.82 -10.93
CA MET A 57 11.03 -0.19 -12.24
C MET A 57 11.09 1.35 -12.16
N LEU A 58 10.46 1.95 -11.15
CA LEU A 58 10.56 3.40 -10.91
C LEU A 58 12.00 3.84 -10.66
N ALA A 59 12.74 3.13 -9.82
CA ALA A 59 14.13 3.43 -9.52
C ALA A 59 15.02 3.26 -10.76
N HIS A 60 14.84 2.16 -11.50
CA HIS A 60 15.58 1.92 -12.73
C HIS A 60 15.33 3.02 -13.77
N LYS A 61 14.06 3.43 -13.95
CA LYS A 61 13.70 4.53 -14.86
C LYS A 61 14.32 5.85 -14.41
N LEU A 62 14.25 6.17 -13.12
CA LEU A 62 14.83 7.39 -12.57
C LEU A 62 16.34 7.46 -12.84
N LEU A 63 17.07 6.39 -12.55
CA LEU A 63 18.50 6.31 -12.79
C LEU A 63 18.84 6.42 -14.28
N SER A 64 18.04 5.78 -15.14
CA SER A 64 18.20 5.88 -16.60
C SER A 64 18.02 7.31 -17.10
N GLU A 65 17.01 8.04 -16.62
CA GLU A 65 16.79 9.43 -17.02
C GLU A 65 17.86 10.38 -16.45
N MET A 66 18.37 10.14 -15.25
CA MET A 66 19.52 10.87 -14.71
C MET A 66 20.77 10.68 -15.57
N LEU A 67 21.05 9.44 -15.98
CA LEU A 67 22.19 9.15 -16.87
C LEU A 67 22.05 9.86 -18.22
N LYS A 68 20.85 9.86 -18.80
CA LYS A 68 20.57 10.61 -20.03
C LYS A 68 20.76 12.11 -19.85
N ALA A 69 20.28 12.68 -18.74
CA ALA A 69 20.46 14.11 -18.47
C ALA A 69 21.93 14.52 -18.33
N ILE A 70 22.81 13.62 -17.87
CA ILE A 70 24.25 13.87 -17.78
C ILE A 70 24.95 13.70 -19.13
N THR A 71 24.55 12.69 -19.91
CA THR A 71 25.26 12.28 -21.14
C THR A 71 24.70 12.90 -22.42
N GLN A 72 23.48 13.40 -22.41
CA GLN A 72 22.77 13.93 -23.57
C GLN A 72 22.35 15.40 -23.34
N GLN A 73 22.34 16.20 -24.41
CA GLN A 73 21.77 17.56 -24.41
C GLN A 73 20.27 17.52 -24.08
N PRO A 74 19.68 18.63 -23.58
CA PRO A 74 18.38 18.61 -22.91
C PRO A 74 17.28 18.01 -23.78
N GLN A 75 16.86 16.80 -23.42
CA GLN A 75 15.64 16.18 -23.95
C GLN A 75 14.42 16.69 -23.18
N GLN A 76 13.30 16.77 -23.90
CA GLN A 76 12.01 17.20 -23.38
C GLN A 76 11.59 16.38 -22.16
N CYS A 77 10.87 17.02 -21.24
CA CYS A 77 10.25 16.34 -20.10
C CYS A 77 9.28 15.26 -20.61
N ASN A 78 9.59 14.00 -20.34
CA ASN A 78 8.79 12.86 -20.79
C ASN A 78 7.91 12.38 -19.63
N ASP A 79 6.58 12.50 -19.75
CA ASP A 79 5.63 11.94 -18.77
C ASP A 79 5.67 10.41 -18.89
N TYR A 80 6.24 9.76 -17.87
CA TYR A 80 6.38 8.31 -17.83
C TYR A 80 5.45 7.71 -16.79
N ARG A 81 4.63 6.75 -17.23
CA ARG A 81 3.65 6.05 -16.39
C ARG A 81 3.98 4.56 -16.31
N ILE A 82 3.89 4.01 -15.11
CA ILE A 82 4.04 2.57 -14.86
C ILE A 82 2.71 2.06 -14.33
N ALA A 83 2.25 0.93 -14.86
CA ALA A 83 1.10 0.23 -14.32
C ALA A 83 1.38 -0.16 -12.86
N MET A 84 0.35 -0.03 -12.01
CA MET A 84 0.42 -0.51 -10.65
C MET A 84 -0.16 -1.92 -10.59
N ASP A 85 0.42 -2.76 -9.75
CA ASP A 85 0.00 -4.15 -9.59
C ASP A 85 -0.97 -4.27 -8.43
N TYR A 86 -2.06 -4.99 -8.63
CA TYR A 86 -2.96 -5.32 -7.53
C TYR A 86 -2.46 -6.57 -6.81
N ILE A 87 -2.27 -6.43 -5.50
CA ILE A 87 -1.92 -7.51 -4.59
C ILE A 87 -3.16 -7.85 -3.77
N LYS A 88 -3.67 -9.06 -3.97
CA LYS A 88 -4.85 -9.56 -3.28
C LYS A 88 -4.59 -9.76 -1.79
N GLY A 89 -5.53 -9.32 -0.96
CA GLY A 89 -5.57 -9.54 0.47
C GLY A 89 -6.93 -10.07 0.93
N GLN A 90 -7.30 -9.74 2.17
CA GLN A 90 -8.59 -10.12 2.76
C GLN A 90 -9.49 -8.92 3.09
N SER A 91 -9.01 -7.70 2.93
CA SER A 91 -9.70 -6.49 3.38
C SER A 91 -10.84 -6.01 2.47
N LEU A 92 -10.92 -6.54 1.25
CA LEU A 92 -12.06 -6.30 0.33
C LEU A 92 -13.05 -7.47 0.27
N ASN A 93 -12.67 -8.64 0.82
CA ASN A 93 -13.54 -9.81 0.79
C ASN A 93 -14.80 -9.54 1.61
N HIS A 94 -15.96 -9.68 0.97
CA HIS A 94 -17.23 -9.67 1.66
C HIS A 94 -17.54 -11.10 2.08
N SER A 95 -17.18 -11.45 3.31
CA SER A 95 -17.77 -12.63 3.93
C SER A 95 -19.19 -12.25 4.34
N ASN A 96 -20.18 -12.56 3.51
CA ASN A 96 -21.55 -12.66 3.99
C ASN A 96 -21.53 -13.73 5.09
N GLY A 97 -21.67 -13.27 6.34
CA GLY A 97 -21.59 -13.99 7.60
C GLY A 97 -21.43 -15.52 7.54
N THR A 98 -20.25 -15.99 7.96
CA THR A 98 -20.07 -16.99 9.03
C THR A 98 -18.56 -17.11 9.28
N TRP A 99 -18.00 -16.23 10.10
CA TRP A 99 -16.73 -16.53 10.74
C TRP A 99 -17.04 -17.46 11.90
N THR A 100 -16.71 -18.74 11.77
CA THR A 100 -16.64 -19.62 12.93
C THR A 100 -15.64 -19.02 13.90
N ASN A 101 -16.10 -18.69 15.09
CA ASN A 101 -15.30 -18.18 16.20
C ASN A 101 -14.11 -19.12 16.46
N HIS A 102 -12.97 -18.83 15.85
CA HIS A 102 -11.68 -19.21 16.43
C HIS A 102 -11.28 -18.06 17.35
N CYS A 103 -11.95 -18.00 18.49
CA CYS A 103 -11.37 -17.36 19.66
C CYS A 103 -10.04 -18.05 19.90
N ILE A 104 -8.95 -17.29 19.79
CA ILE A 104 -7.68 -17.65 20.42
C ILE A 104 -8.00 -17.73 21.91
N GLN A 105 -8.12 -18.95 22.44
CA GLN A 105 -8.16 -19.15 23.88
C GLN A 105 -6.79 -18.77 24.47
N PRO A 106 -6.78 -18.22 25.71
CA PRO A 106 -5.58 -17.72 26.38
C PRO A 106 -4.47 -18.77 26.53
#